data_AF-A0A369PQR1-F1
#
_entry.id   AF-A0A369PQR1-F1
#
_cell.length_a   1.000
_cell.length_b   1.000
_cell.length_c   1.000
_cell.angle_alpha   90.00
_cell.angle_beta   90.00
_cell.angle_gamma   90.00
#
_symmetry.space_group_name_H-M   'P 1'
#
loop_
_entity.id
_entity.type
_entity.pdbx_description
1 polymer ?
#
loop_
_entity_poly.entity_id
_entity_poly.type
_entity_poly.pdbx_seq_one_letter_code
_entity_poly.pdbx_strand_id
1 'polypeptide(L)' 'MSDNKQKQDGREDSKVDLNDASEVAYAAKQAGVTSAQYKELAKASGSSSRAKIAEYIKSNAKA' A
#
# COMPACT_ATOMS: atom_id res chain seq x y z
N MET A 1 5.12 -34.60 -0.26
CA MET A 1 5.59 -33.67 0.79
C MET A 1 4.91 -32.34 0.51
N SER A 2 3.99 -31.95 1.38
CA SER A 2 3.11 -30.79 1.21
C SER A 2 3.78 -29.56 1.80
N ASP A 3 4.69 -28.96 1.03
CA ASP A 3 5.44 -27.77 1.43
C ASP A 3 5.06 -26.59 0.55
N ASN A 4 3.85 -26.07 0.76
CA ASN A 4 3.66 -24.63 0.67
C ASN A 4 2.54 -24.22 1.61
N LYS A 5 2.82 -24.31 2.93
CA LYS A 5 2.19 -23.42 3.91
C LYS A 5 2.62 -22.00 3.54
N GLN A 6 1.98 -21.45 2.51
CA GLN A 6 2.13 -20.07 2.12
C GLN A 6 1.64 -19.27 3.31
N LYS A 7 2.64 -18.83 4.07
CA LYS A 7 2.55 -18.33 5.43
C LYS A 7 1.47 -17.24 5.46
N GLN A 8 0.56 -17.43 6.42
CA GLN A 8 -0.41 -16.46 6.93
C GLN A 8 -0.55 -15.21 6.08
N ASP A 9 -1.68 -15.15 5.40
CA ASP A 9 -2.26 -13.96 4.81
C ASP A 9 -2.57 -12.91 5.90
N GLY A 10 -1.53 -12.38 6.54
CA GLY A 10 -1.57 -11.12 7.29
C GLY A 10 -1.57 -9.91 6.35
N ARG A 11 -1.83 -10.14 5.05
CA ARG A 11 -1.88 -9.09 4.02
C ARG A 11 -3.24 -8.41 4.01
N GLU A 12 -4.29 -9.06 4.50
CA GLU A 12 -5.64 -8.49 4.52
C GLU A 12 -5.80 -7.34 5.51
N ASP A 13 -5.19 -7.45 6.70
CA ASP A 13 -5.24 -6.41 7.74
C ASP A 13 -4.44 -5.14 7.37
N SER A 14 -3.65 -5.22 6.28
CA SER A 14 -2.79 -4.13 5.81
C SER A 14 -3.31 -3.46 4.54
N LYS A 15 -4.56 -3.71 4.12
CA LYS A 15 -5.18 -2.99 2.99
C LYS A 15 -5.52 -1.56 3.43
N VAL A 16 -5.44 -0.62 2.49
CA VAL A 16 -5.91 0.77 2.68
C VAL A 16 -7.12 0.95 1.80
N ASP A 17 -8.24 1.35 2.40
CA ASP A 17 -9.40 1.75 1.63
C ASP A 17 -9.13 3.12 0.97
N LEU A 18 -9.06 3.15 -0.37
CA LEU A 18 -8.80 4.40 -1.11
C LEU A 18 -10.02 5.34 -1.14
N ASN A 19 -11.19 4.88 -0.71
CA ASN A 19 -12.39 5.70 -0.53
C ASN A 19 -12.41 6.33 0.87
N ASP A 20 -11.77 5.70 1.86
CA ASP A 20 -11.63 6.28 3.19
C ASP A 20 -10.51 7.34 3.23
N ALA A 21 -10.90 8.59 3.42
CA ALA A 21 -9.96 9.71 3.46
C ALA A 21 -9.00 9.64 4.65
N SER A 22 -9.42 9.06 5.78
CA SER A 22 -8.63 8.97 7.00
C SER A 22 -7.53 7.92 6.86
N GLU A 23 -7.86 6.75 6.32
CA GLU A 23 -6.90 5.69 6.02
C GLU A 23 -5.87 6.15 4.99
N VAL A 24 -6.32 6.79 3.91
CA VAL A 24 -5.43 7.34 2.88
C VAL A 24 -4.53 8.41 3.46
N ALA A 25 -5.05 9.35 4.26
CA ALA A 25 -4.23 10.38 4.88
C ALA A 25 -3.18 9.78 5.83
N TYR A 26 -3.58 8.78 6.62
CA TYR A 26 -2.67 8.08 7.52
C TYR A 26 -1.58 7.32 6.74
N ALA A 27 -1.94 6.65 5.64
CA ALA A 27 -1.01 5.92 4.79
C ALA A 27 -0.06 6.84 4.00
N ALA A 28 -0.60 7.93 3.45
CA ALA A 28 0.16 8.97 2.77
C ALA A 28 1.19 9.61 3.72
N LYS A 29 0.79 9.91 4.97
CA LYS A 29 1.71 10.42 6.00
C LYS A 29 2.84 9.45 6.31
N GLN A 30 2.55 8.15 6.43
CA GLN A 30 3.59 7.13 6.63
C GLN A 30 4.53 6.99 5.42
N ALA A 31 4.01 7.21 4.22
CA ALA A 31 4.79 7.16 2.98
C ALA A 31 5.49 8.50 2.65
N GLY A 32 5.23 9.57 3.40
CA GLY A 32 5.81 10.90 3.17
C GLY A 32 5.26 11.62 1.94
N VAL A 33 4.07 11.24 1.45
CA VAL A 33 3.43 11.84 0.26
C VAL A 33 2.09 12.49 0.64
N THR A 34 1.49 13.21 -0.30
CA THR A 34 0.13 13.75 -0.12
C THR A 34 -0.93 12.66 -0.33
N SER A 35 -2.12 12.84 0.26
CA SER A 35 -3.25 11.90 0.10
C SER A 35 -3.62 11.68 -1.37
N ALA A 36 -3.55 12.74 -2.19
CA ALA A 36 -3.82 12.67 -3.62
C ALA A 36 -2.77 11.82 -4.35
N GLN A 37 -1.47 12.12 -4.14
CA GLN A 37 -0.38 11.31 -4.69
C GLN A 37 -0.46 9.86 -4.23
N TYR A 38 -0.80 9.61 -2.96
CA TYR A 38 -0.94 8.25 -2.45
C TYR A 38 -2.03 7.49 -3.21
N LYS A 39 -3.19 8.09 -3.48
CA LYS A 39 -4.25 7.45 -4.27
C LYS A 39 -3.81 7.14 -5.69
N GLU A 40 -3.09 8.06 -6.33
CA GLU A 40 -2.57 7.85 -7.68
C GLU A 40 -1.52 6.73 -7.73
N LEU A 41 -0.56 6.76 -6.80
CA LEU A 41 0.49 5.74 -6.69
C LEU A 41 -0.09 4.39 -6.27
N ALA A 42 -1.14 4.37 -5.44
CA ALA A 42 -1.86 3.15 -5.12
C ALA A 42 -2.54 2.55 -6.35
N LYS A 43 -3.26 3.37 -7.14
CA LYS A 43 -3.84 2.94 -8.41
C LYS A 43 -2.78 2.46 -9.39
N ALA A 44 -1.67 3.17 -9.52
CA ALA A 44 -0.54 2.80 -10.39
C ALA A 44 0.13 1.49 -9.94
N SER A 45 0.21 1.24 -8.63
CA SER A 45 0.73 -0.03 -8.08
C SER A 45 -0.18 -1.23 -8.34
N GLY A 46 -1.42 -1.01 -8.76
CA GLY A 46 -2.43 -2.06 -8.95
C GLY A 46 -2.79 -2.82 -7.67
N SER A 47 -2.42 -2.28 -6.51
CA SER A 47 -2.56 -2.95 -5.21
C SER A 47 -3.22 -2.01 -4.20
N SER A 48 -4.08 -2.57 -3.36
CA SER A 48 -4.66 -1.88 -2.19
C SER A 48 -3.87 -2.12 -0.90
N SER A 49 -2.84 -2.96 -0.92
CA SER A 49 -2.00 -3.24 0.25
C SER A 49 -1.08 -2.06 0.56
N ARG A 50 -1.18 -1.49 1.77
CA ARG A 50 -0.35 -0.37 2.26
C ARG A 50 1.14 -0.60 2.05
N ALA A 51 1.62 -1.81 2.36
CA ALA A 51 3.03 -2.17 2.21
C ALA A 51 3.48 -2.13 0.74
N LYS A 52 2.66 -2.64 -0.18
CA LYS A 52 2.96 -2.61 -1.63
C LYS A 52 2.94 -1.20 -2.18
N ILE A 53 1.97 -0.40 -1.77
CA ILE A 53 1.88 1.00 -2.15
C ILE A 53 3.11 1.76 -1.63
N ALA A 54 3.47 1.58 -0.36
CA ALA A 54 4.65 2.21 0.23
C ALA A 54 5.97 1.75 -0.43
N GLU A 55 6.12 0.47 -0.78
CA GLU A 55 7.24 -0.02 -1.61
C GLU A 55 7.28 0.68 -2.97
N TYR A 56 6.13 0.74 -3.66
CA TYR A 56 6.01 1.37 -4.97
C TYR A 56 6.35 2.87 -4.91
N ILE A 57 5.87 3.57 -3.89
CA ILE A 57 6.19 4.98 -3.62
C ILE A 57 7.69 5.14 -3.38
N LYS A 58 8.31 4.32 -2.53
CA LYS A 58 9.77 4.37 -2.29
C LYS A 58 10.58 4.09 -3.56
N SER A 59 10.09 3.18 -4.40
CA SER A 59 10.73 2.84 -5.68
C SER A 59 10.59 3.97 -6.71
N ASN A 60 9.47 4.71 -6.73
CA ASN A 60 9.23 5.83 -7.64
C ASN A 60 9.81 7.15 -7.15
N ALA A 61 9.90 7.37 -5.83
CA ALA A 61 10.48 8.58 -5.24
C ALA A 61 12.01 8.70 -5.45
N LYS A 62 12.64 7.65 -6.00
CA LYS A 62 14.08 7.59 -6.26
C LYS A 62 14.45 7.87 -7.73
N ALA A 63 13.47 8.25 -8.56
CA ALA A 63 13.66 8.64 -9.96
C ALA A 63 13.81 10.15 -10.11
#